data_AF-A0A161PVG1-F1
#
_entry.id   AF-A0A161PVG1-F1
#
_cell.length_a   1.000
_cell.length_b   1.000
_cell.length_c   1.000
_cell.angle_alpha   90.00
_cell.angle_beta   90.00
_cell.angle_gamma   90.00
#
_symmetry.space_group_name_H-M   'P 1'
#
loop_
_entity.id
_entity.type
_entity.pdbx_description
1 polymer ?
#
loop_
_entity_poly.entity_id
_entity_poly.type
_entity_poly.pdbx_seq_one_letter_code
_entity_poly.pdbx_strand_id
1 'polypeptide(L)'
;MEIIKDNIVYKDREFHIQTVDGNMIHCYISINPIVESEKDNILGAIVSVKDGRDMRKFISNIIGSYDKEVRFSDIIGESKVMVNVKQQAIRAAESFSTVLIYGESGTGKELFARAIHSESPMRKGPFIAINCAAIPETLLESELFGYEGGAFSGAKKEGKPGKFELADGGTIFLDEIGDMSLYLQAKLLRVLQDKSPLLKRIFSFENFFMERRNFKIFTEYI
;
A
#
# COMPACT_ATOMS: atom_id res chain seq x y z
N MET A 1 -5.45 -26.50 19.89
CA MET A 1 -5.10 -26.73 21.31
C MET A 1 -3.59 -26.79 21.57
N GLU A 2 -2.72 -26.94 20.56
CA GLU A 2 -1.26 -27.01 20.79
C GLU A 2 -0.61 -25.66 21.15
N ILE A 3 -1.22 -24.53 20.79
CA ILE A 3 -0.66 -23.17 20.98
C ILE A 3 -0.54 -22.78 22.48
N ILE A 4 -1.34 -23.40 23.36
CA ILE A 4 -1.42 -23.03 24.79
C ILE A 4 -0.27 -23.64 25.60
N LYS A 5 0.41 -24.68 25.11
CA LYS A 5 1.46 -25.38 25.88
C LYS A 5 2.83 -24.71 25.83
N ASP A 6 3.11 -23.90 24.80
CA ASP A 6 4.47 -23.44 24.50
C ASP A 6 4.67 -21.93 24.72
N ASN A 7 3.74 -21.24 25.40
CA ASN A 7 3.79 -19.80 25.65
C ASN A 7 4.04 -18.96 24.36
N ILE A 8 3.52 -19.43 23.22
CA ILE A 8 3.82 -18.84 21.92
C ILE A 8 2.93 -17.61 21.71
N VAL A 9 3.57 -16.45 21.63
CA VAL A 9 2.95 -15.19 21.20
C VAL A 9 2.96 -15.15 19.67
N TYR A 10 1.77 -15.14 19.06
CA TYR A 10 1.65 -14.82 17.64
C TYR A 10 1.13 -13.39 17.52
N LYS A 11 1.85 -12.55 16.78
CA LYS A 11 1.41 -11.18 16.52
C LYS A 11 1.23 -10.98 15.04
N ASP A 12 0.02 -10.57 14.68
CA ASP A 12 -0.40 -10.19 13.33
C ASP A 12 0.06 -11.17 12.24
N ARG A 13 -0.14 -12.48 12.46
CA ARG A 13 0.11 -13.50 11.43
C ARG A 13 -0.99 -13.43 10.37
N GLU A 14 -0.58 -13.44 9.10
CA GLU A 14 -1.51 -13.51 7.98
C GLU A 14 -2.14 -14.88 7.84
N PHE A 15 -3.46 -14.89 7.66
CA PHE A 15 -4.25 -16.07 7.37
C PHE A 15 -5.35 -15.73 6.37
N HIS A 16 -5.67 -16.69 5.50
CA HIS A 16 -6.82 -16.59 4.63
C HIS A 16 -7.97 -17.41 5.22
N ILE A 17 -9.11 -16.77 5.41
CA ILE A 17 -10.34 -17.43 5.86
C ILE A 17 -11.26 -17.55 4.65
N GLN A 18 -11.67 -18.76 4.33
CA GLN A 18 -12.73 -18.98 3.35
C GLN A 18 -14.08 -18.85 4.05
N THR A 19 -14.92 -17.92 3.58
CA THR A 19 -16.30 -17.78 4.07
C THR A 19 -17.21 -18.82 3.44
N VAL A 20 -18.39 -18.99 4.03
CA VAL A 20 -19.39 -20.01 3.65
C VAL A 20 -19.89 -19.81 2.20
N ASP A 21 -19.84 -18.59 1.69
CA ASP A 21 -20.15 -18.20 0.31
C ASP A 21 -18.97 -18.37 -0.67
N GLY A 22 -17.83 -18.91 -0.20
CA GLY A 22 -16.64 -19.20 -1.01
C GLY A 22 -15.67 -18.03 -1.18
N ASN A 23 -15.95 -16.86 -0.59
CA ASN A 23 -15.04 -15.72 -0.63
C ASN A 23 -13.81 -15.95 0.26
N MET A 24 -12.65 -15.46 -0.18
CA MET A 24 -11.42 -15.50 0.59
C MET A 24 -11.21 -14.16 1.28
N ILE A 25 -11.18 -14.15 2.62
CA ILE A 25 -10.90 -12.97 3.43
C ILE A 25 -9.47 -13.07 3.96
N HIS A 26 -8.68 -12.04 3.69
CA HIS A 26 -7.35 -11.87 4.27
C HIS A 26 -7.49 -11.28 5.67
N CYS A 27 -6.95 -11.98 6.67
CA CYS A 27 -7.06 -11.64 8.08
C CYS A 27 -5.70 -11.69 8.77
N TYR A 28 -5.54 -10.86 9.78
CA TYR A 28 -4.41 -10.92 10.71
C TYR A 28 -4.87 -11.51 12.03
N ILE A 29 -4.18 -12.54 12.50
CA ILE A 29 -4.47 -13.19 13.78
C ILE A 29 -3.33 -12.88 14.75
N SER A 30 -3.72 -12.32 15.90
CA SER A 30 -2.85 -12.13 17.06
C SER A 30 -3.33 -13.02 18.20
N ILE A 31 -2.43 -13.77 18.82
CA ILE A 31 -2.68 -14.63 19.97
C ILE A 31 -1.78 -14.17 21.11
N ASN A 32 -2.40 -13.63 22.16
CA ASN A 32 -1.70 -13.17 23.36
C ASN A 32 -2.11 -14.06 24.54
N PRO A 33 -1.18 -14.80 25.17
CA PRO A 33 -1.50 -15.58 26.36
C PRO A 33 -1.85 -14.66 27.52
N ILE A 34 -2.81 -15.10 28.35
CA ILE A 34 -3.13 -14.47 29.64
C ILE A 34 -2.36 -15.27 30.69
N VAL A 35 -1.35 -14.64 31.28
CA VAL A 35 -0.52 -15.26 32.33
C VAL A 35 -0.87 -14.68 33.70
N GLU A 36 -0.92 -15.55 34.71
CA GLU A 36 -1.07 -15.13 36.11
C GLU A 36 0.25 -14.52 36.61
N SER A 37 0.19 -13.30 37.17
CA SER A 37 1.37 -12.47 37.48
C SER A 37 2.39 -13.09 38.44
N GLU A 38 2.01 -14.12 39.20
CA GLU A 38 2.86 -14.69 40.25
C GLU A 38 3.39 -16.10 39.97
N LYS A 39 2.90 -16.81 38.93
CA LYS A 39 3.22 -18.24 38.74
C LYS A 39 3.56 -18.69 37.31
N ASP A 40 3.67 -17.75 36.37
CA ASP A 40 3.92 -18.04 34.94
C ASP A 40 2.95 -19.08 34.35
N ASN A 41 1.77 -19.18 34.98
CA ASN A 41 0.74 -20.15 34.64
C ASN A 41 -0.19 -19.53 33.60
N ILE A 42 -0.37 -20.20 32.47
CA ILE A 42 -1.19 -19.71 31.36
C ILE A 42 -2.67 -19.97 31.70
N LEU A 43 -3.40 -18.91 32.05
CA LEU A 43 -4.84 -18.96 32.35
C LEU A 43 -5.69 -19.11 31.08
N GLY A 44 -5.18 -18.65 29.94
CA GLY A 44 -5.87 -18.71 28.66
C GLY A 44 -5.13 -17.93 27.58
N ALA A 45 -5.80 -17.65 26.46
CA ALA A 45 -5.27 -16.82 25.40
C ALA A 45 -6.35 -15.92 24.81
N ILE A 46 -5.98 -14.67 24.52
CA ILE A 46 -6.79 -13.74 23.73
C ILE A 46 -6.41 -13.95 22.27
N VAL A 47 -7.37 -14.39 21.47
CA VAL A 47 -7.24 -14.48 20.01
C VAL A 47 -7.96 -13.29 19.40
N SER A 48 -7.20 -12.38 18.82
CA SER A 48 -7.73 -11.24 18.07
C SER A 48 -7.62 -11.54 16.58
N VAL A 49 -8.76 -11.54 15.89
CA VAL A 49 -8.83 -11.64 14.43
C VAL A 49 -9.17 -10.26 13.91
N LYS A 50 -8.28 -9.69 13.09
CA LYS A 50 -8.48 -8.42 12.42
C LYS A 50 -8.68 -8.68 10.94
N ASP A 51 -9.75 -8.16 10.36
CA ASP A 51 -9.93 -8.15 8.91
C ASP A 51 -8.85 -7.26 8.29
N GLY A 52 -8.14 -7.76 7.27
CA GLY A 52 -7.16 -6.98 6.52
C GLY A 52 -7.78 -5.75 5.86
N ARG A 53 -9.10 -5.72 5.63
CA ARG A 53 -9.86 -4.55 5.15
C ARG A 53 -10.02 -3.47 6.22
N ASP A 54 -10.17 -3.85 7.49
CA ASP A 54 -10.31 -2.89 8.59
C ASP A 54 -8.95 -2.34 9.03
N MET A 55 -7.88 -3.15 8.92
CA MET A 55 -6.51 -2.66 9.03
C MET A 55 -6.23 -1.57 7.97
N ARG A 56 -6.71 -1.75 6.73
CA ARG A 56 -6.61 -0.75 5.65
C ARG A 56 -7.30 0.58 5.99
N LYS A 57 -8.49 0.53 6.60
CA LYS A 57 -9.21 1.73 7.11
C LYS A 57 -8.53 2.37 8.33
N PHE A 58 -7.93 1.56 9.19
CA PHE A 58 -7.19 2.08 10.35
C PHE A 58 -5.86 2.72 9.92
N ILE A 59 -5.21 2.13 8.92
CA ILE A 59 -4.01 2.66 8.27
C ILE A 59 -4.34 3.97 7.53
N SER A 60 -5.47 4.07 6.82
CA SER A 60 -5.88 5.35 6.20
C SER A 60 -6.07 6.46 7.25
N ASN A 61 -6.59 6.11 8.44
CA ASN A 61 -6.74 7.05 9.56
C ASN A 61 -5.41 7.48 10.19
N ILE A 62 -4.36 6.63 10.14
CA ILE A 62 -3.04 6.90 10.74
C ILE A 62 -2.07 7.54 9.73
N ILE A 63 -2.20 7.23 8.44
CA ILE A 63 -1.31 7.70 7.36
C ILE A 63 -1.74 9.08 6.82
N GLY A 64 -2.84 9.66 7.31
CA GLY A 64 -3.26 11.01 6.94
C GLY A 64 -4.06 11.07 5.63
N SER A 65 -4.69 9.97 5.23
CA SER A 65 -5.65 9.97 4.11
C SER A 65 -7.01 10.47 4.62
N TYR A 66 -7.13 11.79 4.81
CA TYR A 66 -8.44 12.44 4.72
C TYR A 66 -8.89 12.34 3.26
N ASP A 67 -9.48 11.22 2.87
CA ASP A 67 -10.10 11.07 1.55
C ASP A 67 -11.41 11.86 1.53
N LYS A 68 -11.30 13.16 1.30
CA LYS A 68 -12.35 13.83 0.55
C LYS A 68 -12.27 13.24 -0.85
N GLU A 69 -13.30 12.51 -1.26
CA GLU A 69 -13.45 12.00 -2.63
C GLU A 69 -13.32 13.19 -3.58
N VAL A 70 -12.19 13.30 -4.28
CA VAL A 70 -11.94 14.35 -5.27
C VAL A 70 -12.39 13.80 -6.61
N ARG A 71 -13.26 14.51 -7.32
CA ARG A 71 -13.72 14.17 -8.66
C ARG A 71 -13.21 15.18 -9.68
N PHE A 72 -13.29 14.87 -10.98
CA PHE A 72 -12.89 15.85 -12.00
C PHE A 72 -13.74 17.13 -11.97
N SER A 73 -14.95 17.07 -11.41
CA SER A 73 -15.82 18.23 -11.16
C SER A 73 -15.26 19.19 -10.11
N ASP A 74 -14.41 18.72 -9.19
CA ASP A 74 -13.82 19.55 -8.14
C ASP A 74 -12.58 20.31 -8.62
N ILE A 75 -12.01 19.91 -9.76
CA ILE A 75 -10.88 20.60 -10.39
C ILE A 75 -11.42 21.83 -11.13
N ILE A 76 -11.15 23.03 -10.62
CA ILE A 76 -11.61 24.28 -11.24
C ILE A 76 -10.77 24.60 -12.47
N GLY A 77 -11.42 24.96 -13.58
CA GLY A 77 -10.76 25.45 -14.80
C GLY A 77 -11.56 25.15 -16.06
N GLU A 78 -11.78 26.20 -16.86
CA GLU A 78 -12.66 26.20 -18.03
C GLU A 78 -11.91 26.43 -19.35
N SER A 79 -10.59 26.62 -19.30
CA SER A 79 -9.79 26.78 -20.51
C SER A 79 -9.89 25.54 -21.39
N LYS A 80 -9.84 25.71 -22.71
CA LYS A 80 -9.87 24.58 -23.66
C LYS A 80 -8.81 23.52 -23.35
N VAL A 81 -7.62 23.96 -22.92
CA VAL A 81 -6.53 23.08 -22.52
C VAL A 81 -6.92 22.26 -21.27
N MET A 82 -7.46 22.90 -20.23
CA MET A 82 -7.87 22.21 -19.01
C MET A 82 -9.01 21.21 -19.28
N VAL A 83 -9.98 21.58 -20.11
CA VAL A 83 -11.06 20.68 -20.53
C VAL A 83 -10.50 19.44 -21.24
N ASN A 84 -9.55 19.64 -22.16
CA ASN A 84 -8.90 18.53 -22.85
C ASN A 84 -8.12 17.60 -21.89
N VAL A 85 -7.38 18.18 -20.93
CA VAL A 85 -6.62 17.40 -19.93
C VAL A 85 -7.57 16.59 -19.04
N LYS A 86 -8.68 17.18 -18.58
CA LYS A 86 -9.73 16.45 -17.83
C LYS A 86 -10.29 15.28 -18.65
N GLN A 87 -10.60 15.49 -19.93
CA GLN A 87 -11.10 14.42 -20.79
C GLN A 87 -10.08 13.28 -20.98
N GLN A 88 -8.79 13.60 -21.12
CA GLN A 88 -7.73 12.59 -21.18
C GLN A 88 -7.62 11.81 -19.87
N ALA A 89 -7.68 12.51 -18.72
CA ALA A 89 -7.61 11.88 -17.41
C ALA A 89 -8.82 10.98 -17.12
N ILE A 90 -10.03 11.37 -17.55
CA ILE A 90 -11.24 10.53 -17.46
C ILE A 90 -11.03 9.22 -18.22
N ARG A 91 -10.56 9.29 -19.48
CA ARG A 91 -10.27 8.07 -20.27
C ARG A 91 -9.19 7.21 -19.63
N ALA A 92 -8.20 7.83 -19.00
CA ALA A 92 -7.17 7.10 -18.27
C ALA A 92 -7.76 6.36 -17.05
N ALA A 93 -8.65 7.01 -16.30
CA ALA A 93 -9.33 6.45 -15.13
C ALA A 93 -10.16 5.20 -15.44
N GLU A 94 -10.76 5.12 -16.63
CA GLU A 94 -11.53 3.96 -17.10
C GLU A 94 -10.68 2.72 -17.38
N SER A 95 -9.35 2.85 -17.46
CA SER A 95 -8.42 1.77 -17.81
C SER A 95 -7.79 1.10 -16.57
N PHE A 96 -6.85 0.17 -16.79
CA PHE A 96 -5.93 -0.32 -15.74
C PHE A 96 -4.48 0.10 -16.02
N SER A 97 -4.30 1.08 -16.90
CA SER A 97 -2.98 1.53 -17.34
C SER A 97 -2.30 2.37 -16.26
N THR A 98 -0.96 2.33 -16.26
CA THR A 98 -0.16 3.31 -15.53
C THR A 98 -0.36 4.70 -16.15
N VAL A 99 -0.58 5.71 -15.31
CA VAL A 99 -0.76 7.11 -15.74
C VAL A 99 0.44 7.93 -15.30
N LEU A 100 1.03 8.68 -16.23
CA LEU A 100 2.02 9.72 -15.93
C LEU A 100 1.35 11.08 -16.09
N ILE A 101 1.37 11.89 -15.03
CA ILE A 101 0.87 13.26 -15.01
C ILE A 101 2.09 14.19 -14.97
N TYR A 102 2.25 14.97 -16.04
CA TYR A 102 3.38 15.87 -16.22
C TYR A 102 2.94 17.33 -16.15
N GLY A 103 3.73 18.18 -15.49
CA GLY A 103 3.48 19.61 -15.41
C GLY A 103 4.30 20.31 -14.34
N GLU A 104 4.28 21.64 -14.35
CA GLU A 104 5.03 22.47 -13.40
C GLU A 104 4.56 22.29 -11.95
N SER A 105 5.36 22.79 -11.01
CA SER A 105 4.99 22.78 -9.60
C SER A 105 3.75 23.62 -9.30
N GLY A 106 2.91 23.15 -8.38
CA GLY A 106 1.67 23.85 -8.00
C GLY A 106 0.52 23.77 -9.02
N THR A 107 0.63 23.00 -10.11
CA THR A 107 -0.43 22.86 -11.13
C THR A 107 -1.58 21.92 -10.75
N GLY A 108 -1.60 21.42 -9.51
CA GLY A 108 -2.69 20.57 -9.01
C GLY A 108 -2.63 19.11 -9.47
N LYS A 109 -1.44 18.58 -9.78
CA LYS A 109 -1.26 17.19 -10.24
C LYS A 109 -1.81 16.15 -9.26
N GLU A 110 -1.69 16.39 -7.95
CA GLU A 110 -2.29 15.52 -6.93
C GLU A 110 -3.82 15.46 -7.03
N LEU A 111 -4.49 16.59 -7.35
CA LEU A 111 -5.94 16.60 -7.54
C LEU A 111 -6.36 15.73 -8.72
N PHE A 112 -5.58 15.75 -9.80
CA PHE A 112 -5.79 14.84 -10.93
C PHE A 112 -5.56 13.39 -10.53
N ALA A 113 -4.52 13.06 -9.77
CA ALA A 113 -4.27 11.69 -9.30
C ALA A 113 -5.44 11.15 -8.45
N ARG A 114 -5.96 11.97 -7.54
CA ARG A 114 -7.12 11.62 -6.70
C ARG A 114 -8.42 11.51 -7.50
N ALA A 115 -8.64 12.39 -8.47
CA ALA A 115 -9.79 12.33 -9.38
C ALA A 115 -9.78 11.05 -10.23
N ILE A 116 -8.62 10.71 -10.78
CA ILE A 116 -8.42 9.48 -11.54
C ILE A 116 -8.72 8.26 -10.66
N HIS A 117 -8.18 8.20 -9.43
CA HIS A 117 -8.48 7.12 -8.50
C HIS A 117 -9.98 6.99 -8.22
N SER A 118 -10.64 8.10 -7.85
CA SER A 118 -12.05 8.14 -7.45
C SER A 118 -13.01 7.71 -8.56
N GLU A 119 -12.63 7.95 -9.82
CA GLU A 119 -13.42 7.57 -11.00
C GLU A 119 -12.95 6.26 -11.65
N SER A 120 -11.91 5.61 -11.10
CA SER A 120 -11.42 4.32 -11.61
C SER A 120 -12.22 3.11 -11.09
N PRO A 121 -12.08 1.93 -11.73
CA PRO A 121 -12.60 0.66 -11.19
C PRO A 121 -12.04 0.32 -9.80
N MET A 122 -10.89 0.89 -9.42
CA MET A 122 -10.17 0.66 -8.15
C MET A 122 -10.54 1.64 -7.04
N ARG A 123 -11.52 2.54 -7.26
CA ARG A 123 -11.94 3.59 -6.29
C ARG A 123 -12.36 3.12 -4.89
N LYS A 124 -12.64 1.83 -4.72
CA LYS A 124 -12.96 1.24 -3.40
C LYS A 124 -11.72 0.77 -2.64
N GLY A 125 -10.59 0.67 -3.33
CA GLY A 125 -9.30 0.32 -2.75
C GLY A 125 -8.58 1.53 -2.16
N PRO A 126 -7.44 1.31 -1.51
CA PRO A 126 -6.66 2.37 -0.89
C PRO A 126 -6.03 3.31 -1.93
N PHE A 127 -5.99 4.62 -1.65
CA PHE A 127 -5.12 5.56 -2.33
C PHE A 127 -3.88 5.85 -1.46
N ILE A 128 -2.72 5.34 -1.88
CA ILE A 128 -1.45 5.50 -1.16
C ILE A 128 -0.57 6.49 -1.91
N ALA A 129 -0.42 7.70 -1.35
CA ALA A 129 0.47 8.74 -1.86
C ALA A 129 1.84 8.70 -1.20
N ILE A 130 2.89 8.90 -1.99
CA ILE A 130 4.29 8.99 -1.55
C ILE A 130 4.96 10.11 -2.32
N ASN A 131 5.48 11.12 -1.62
CA ASN A 131 6.39 12.09 -2.21
C ASN A 131 7.83 11.54 -2.09
N CYS A 132 8.48 11.35 -3.24
CA CYS A 132 9.77 10.67 -3.31
C CYS A 132 10.94 11.58 -2.95
N ALA A 133 10.81 12.90 -3.13
CA ALA A 133 11.83 13.86 -2.71
C ALA A 133 11.80 14.12 -1.19
N ALA A 134 10.66 13.91 -0.54
CA ALA A 134 10.49 14.17 0.88
C ALA A 134 11.12 13.10 1.81
N ILE A 135 11.50 11.94 1.28
CA ILE A 135 11.97 10.80 2.07
C ILE A 135 13.40 10.43 1.66
N PRO A 136 14.35 10.30 2.62
CA PRO A 136 15.69 9.83 2.32
C PRO A 136 15.69 8.47 1.60
N GLU A 137 16.57 8.29 0.62
CA GLU A 137 16.58 7.12 -0.28
C GLU A 137 16.51 5.76 0.44
N THR A 138 17.32 5.58 1.49
CA THR A 138 17.37 4.34 2.28
C THR A 138 16.04 4.03 2.99
N LEU A 139 15.34 5.07 3.44
CA LEU A 139 14.02 4.95 4.03
C LEU A 139 12.97 4.75 2.94
N LEU A 140 13.06 5.47 1.82
CA LEU A 140 12.14 5.38 0.69
C LEU A 140 12.06 3.95 0.16
N GLU A 141 13.20 3.26 0.05
CA GLU A 141 13.25 1.85 -0.33
C GLU A 141 12.43 0.98 0.63
N SER A 142 12.69 1.13 1.93
CA SER A 142 12.02 0.35 2.98
C SER A 142 10.52 0.67 3.11
N GLU A 143 10.13 1.91 2.81
CA GLU A 143 8.72 2.31 2.75
C GLU A 143 8.04 1.69 1.52
N LEU A 144 8.64 1.80 0.33
CA LEU A 144 8.04 1.29 -0.91
C LEU A 144 7.88 -0.23 -0.89
N PHE A 145 8.96 -0.95 -0.57
CA PHE A 145 9.05 -2.40 -0.76
C PHE A 145 8.92 -3.19 0.55
N GLY A 146 9.00 -2.54 1.70
CA GLY A 146 8.98 -3.22 2.99
C GLY A 146 10.29 -3.96 3.28
N TYR A 147 10.35 -4.58 4.45
CA TYR A 147 11.49 -5.37 4.89
C TYR A 147 11.05 -6.48 5.85
N GLU A 148 11.87 -7.51 5.98
CA GLU A 148 11.67 -8.57 6.97
C GLU A 148 12.39 -8.30 8.29
N GLY A 149 11.93 -8.97 9.34
CA GLY A 149 12.55 -8.88 10.65
C GLY A 149 14.03 -9.25 10.61
N GLY A 150 14.89 -8.34 11.07
CA GLY A 150 16.34 -8.56 11.08
C GLY A 150 17.05 -8.27 9.74
N ALA A 151 16.39 -7.66 8.76
CA ALA A 151 17.02 -7.30 7.49
C ALA A 151 18.19 -6.29 7.62
N PHE A 152 18.22 -5.47 8.68
CA PHE A 152 19.30 -4.52 8.98
C PHE A 152 19.32 -4.16 10.48
N SER A 153 20.42 -3.52 10.93
CA SER A 153 20.54 -3.03 12.32
C SER A 153 19.48 -1.97 12.61
N GLY A 154 18.53 -2.27 13.50
CA GLY A 154 17.38 -1.41 13.79
C GLY A 154 16.07 -1.83 13.12
N ALA A 155 16.08 -2.89 12.30
CA ALA A 155 14.85 -3.47 11.76
C ALA A 155 13.98 -4.01 12.91
N LYS A 156 12.67 -3.71 12.88
CA LYS A 156 11.73 -4.32 13.81
C LYS A 156 11.76 -5.84 13.64
N LYS A 157 11.71 -6.59 14.75
CA LYS A 157 11.70 -8.08 14.72
C LYS A 157 10.55 -8.65 13.89
N GLU A 158 9.45 -7.91 13.78
CA GLU A 158 8.25 -8.29 13.02
C GLU A 158 8.29 -7.89 11.54
N GLY A 159 9.34 -7.18 11.08
CA GLY A 159 9.41 -6.62 9.74
C GLY A 159 8.45 -5.43 9.54
N LYS A 160 8.30 -5.00 8.29
CA LYS A 160 7.36 -3.95 7.89
C LYS A 160 6.84 -4.19 6.46
N PRO A 161 5.53 -4.18 6.22
CA PRO A 161 4.99 -4.28 4.86
C PRO A 161 5.30 -3.02 4.04
N GLY A 162 5.53 -3.21 2.75
CA GLY A 162 5.77 -2.13 1.80
C GLY A 162 4.50 -1.40 1.39
N LYS A 163 4.62 -0.15 0.96
CA LYS A 163 3.50 0.66 0.47
C LYS A 163 2.88 0.10 -0.80
N PHE A 164 3.68 -0.60 -1.63
CA PHE A 164 3.12 -1.39 -2.73
C PHE A 164 2.17 -2.47 -2.21
N GLU A 165 2.56 -3.22 -1.17
CA GLU A 165 1.69 -4.24 -0.55
C GLU A 165 0.41 -3.59 0.04
N LEU A 166 0.56 -2.43 0.69
CA LEU A 166 -0.56 -1.69 1.27
C LEU A 166 -1.51 -1.07 0.24
N ALA A 167 -1.01 -0.77 -0.96
CA ALA A 167 -1.80 -0.22 -2.06
C ALA A 167 -2.57 -1.30 -2.85
N ASP A 168 -2.47 -2.57 -2.45
CA ASP A 168 -3.06 -3.67 -3.20
C ASP A 168 -4.60 -3.60 -3.27
N GLY A 169 -5.12 -3.80 -4.48
CA GLY A 169 -6.51 -3.58 -4.85
C GLY A 169 -6.91 -2.11 -4.97
N GLY A 170 -5.95 -1.18 -5.03
CA GLY A 170 -6.16 0.26 -5.03
C GLY A 170 -5.23 1.02 -5.99
N THR A 171 -4.75 2.17 -5.53
CA THR A 171 -3.88 3.08 -6.28
C THR A 171 -2.66 3.46 -5.48
N ILE A 172 -1.49 3.36 -6.12
CA ILE A 172 -0.26 3.98 -5.63
C ILE A 172 0.04 5.22 -6.46
N PHE A 173 0.25 6.33 -5.75
CA PHE A 173 0.61 7.62 -6.31
C PHE A 173 2.04 7.97 -5.88
N LEU A 174 2.96 8.05 -6.84
CA LEU A 174 4.35 8.46 -6.58
C LEU A 174 4.54 9.87 -7.12
N ASP A 175 4.69 10.82 -6.21
CA ASP A 175 5.02 12.20 -6.51
C ASP A 175 6.52 12.42 -6.57
N GLU A 176 6.94 13.30 -7.47
CA GLU A 176 8.36 13.61 -7.69
C GLU A 176 9.18 12.36 -8.09
N ILE A 177 8.63 11.53 -8.99
CA ILE A 177 9.28 10.27 -9.40
C ILE A 177 10.66 10.49 -10.05
N GLY A 178 10.88 11.66 -10.63
CA GLY A 178 12.16 12.07 -11.20
C GLY A 178 13.30 12.19 -10.17
N ASP A 179 12.97 12.44 -8.90
CA ASP A 179 13.95 12.55 -7.81
C ASP A 179 14.35 11.19 -7.22
N MET A 180 13.76 10.09 -7.68
CA MET A 180 14.24 8.76 -7.33
C MET A 180 15.61 8.48 -7.93
N SER A 181 16.47 7.83 -7.16
CA SER A 181 17.75 7.33 -7.68
C SER A 181 17.54 6.30 -8.79
N LEU A 182 18.51 6.18 -9.71
CA LEU A 182 18.51 5.16 -10.76
C LEU A 182 18.37 3.73 -10.20
N TYR A 183 18.89 3.50 -9.00
CA TYR A 183 18.75 2.23 -8.29
C TYR A 183 17.29 1.92 -7.95
N LEU A 184 16.58 2.89 -7.36
CA LEU A 184 15.16 2.74 -7.04
C LEU A 184 14.28 2.69 -8.28
N GLN A 185 14.60 3.48 -9.31
CA GLN A 185 13.90 3.42 -10.60
C GLN A 185 14.02 2.03 -11.24
N ALA A 186 15.19 1.40 -11.21
CA ALA A 186 15.39 0.05 -11.72
C ALA A 186 14.56 -1.00 -10.95
N LYS A 187 14.43 -0.84 -9.62
CA LYS A 187 13.55 -1.70 -8.80
C LYS A 187 12.08 -1.47 -9.10
N LEU A 188 11.66 -0.20 -9.18
CA LEU A 188 10.31 0.18 -9.55
C LEU A 188 9.93 -0.39 -10.92
N LEU A 189 10.83 -0.33 -11.89
CA LEU A 189 10.63 -0.89 -13.22
C LEU A 189 10.33 -2.39 -13.17
N ARG A 190 11.00 -3.16 -12.30
CA ARG A 190 10.68 -4.59 -12.11
C ARG A 190 9.25 -4.79 -11.57
N VAL A 191 8.82 -3.94 -10.64
CA VAL A 191 7.43 -3.94 -10.12
C VAL A 191 6.41 -3.62 -11.21
N LEU A 192 6.80 -2.80 -12.19
CA LEU A 192 5.94 -2.37 -13.29
C LEU A 192 5.90 -3.34 -14.47
N GLN A 193 7.02 -3.96 -14.81
CA GLN A 193 7.18 -4.82 -15.98
C GLN A 193 6.70 -6.25 -15.74
N ASP A 194 6.85 -6.79 -14.53
CA ASP A 194 6.62 -8.21 -14.30
C ASP A 194 5.13 -8.58 -14.22
N LYS A 195 4.78 -9.57 -15.05
CA LYS A 195 3.49 -10.29 -15.04
C LYS A 195 3.42 -11.38 -13.94
N SER A 196 4.42 -11.45 -13.06
CA SER A 196 4.62 -12.48 -12.04
C SER A 196 5.42 -11.94 -10.83
N PRO A 197 5.37 -12.63 -9.68
CA PRO A 197 5.54 -12.01 -8.38
C PRO A 197 6.86 -12.40 -7.73
N LEU A 198 7.90 -11.61 -8.00
CA LEU A 198 9.23 -11.82 -7.43
C LEU A 198 9.82 -10.49 -6.97
N LEU A 199 9.05 -9.73 -6.20
CA LEU A 199 9.67 -8.80 -5.26
C LEU A 199 10.10 -9.59 -4.04
N LYS A 200 11.39 -9.88 -3.97
CA LYS A 200 12.00 -10.27 -2.71
C LYS A 200 11.96 -9.05 -1.82
N ARG A 201 11.35 -9.17 -0.63
CA ARG A 201 11.55 -8.18 0.45
C ARG A 201 13.05 -7.95 0.62
N ILE A 202 13.43 -6.76 1.06
CA ILE A 202 14.85 -6.42 1.29
C ILE A 202 15.49 -7.55 2.13
N PHE A 203 16.43 -8.30 1.52
CA PHE A 203 17.14 -9.48 2.04
C PHE A 203 16.33 -10.77 2.36
N SER A 204 15.20 -11.04 1.68
CA SER A 204 14.45 -12.30 1.83
C SER A 204 14.57 -13.26 0.63
N PHE A 205 14.52 -14.57 0.90
CA PHE A 205 14.39 -15.64 -0.10
C PHE A 205 12.93 -16.01 -0.43
N GLU A 206 11.93 -15.36 0.18
CA GLU A 206 10.51 -15.60 -0.08
C GLU A 206 9.92 -14.65 -1.15
N ASN A 207 8.96 -15.17 -1.92
CA ASN A 207 8.39 -14.51 -3.10
C ASN A 207 7.10 -13.73 -2.75
N PHE A 208 7.04 -12.44 -3.09
CA PHE A 208 5.85 -11.60 -2.89
C PHE A 208 4.90 -11.61 -4.09
N PHE A 209 3.65 -12.02 -3.87
CA PHE A 209 2.54 -12.01 -4.84
C PHE A 209 1.81 -10.67 -4.93
N MET A 210 2.14 -9.86 -5.93
CA MET A 210 1.30 -8.74 -6.37
C MET A 210 0.42 -9.20 -7.54
N GLU A 211 -0.88 -9.34 -7.32
CA GLU A 211 -1.82 -9.57 -8.41
C GLU A 211 -1.94 -8.29 -9.26
N ARG A 212 -2.28 -8.43 -10.56
CA ARG A 212 -2.27 -7.36 -11.58
C ARG A 212 -3.30 -6.22 -11.38
N ARG A 213 -3.66 -5.90 -10.14
CA ARG A 213 -4.88 -5.16 -9.78
C ARG A 213 -4.61 -3.78 -9.17
N ASN A 214 -3.48 -3.14 -9.47
CA ASN A 214 -3.19 -1.81 -8.94
C ASN A 214 -3.11 -0.79 -10.06
N PHE A 215 -3.94 0.26 -9.95
CA PHE A 215 -3.90 1.43 -10.82
C PHE A 215 -2.73 2.31 -10.36
N LYS A 216 -1.79 2.63 -11.23
CA LYS A 216 -0.53 3.27 -10.82
C LYS A 216 -0.45 4.66 -11.42
N ILE A 217 -0.25 5.67 -10.58
CA ILE A 217 -0.19 7.07 -11.01
C ILE A 217 1.17 7.65 -10.61
N PHE A 218 1.83 8.27 -11.56
CA PHE A 218 3.12 8.91 -11.37
C PHE A 218 3.00 10.39 -11.71
N THR A 219 3.71 11.22 -10.97
CA THR A 219 3.89 12.63 -11.31
C THR A 219 5.37 12.97 -11.44
N GLU A 220 5.65 13.80 -12.43
CA GLU A 220 6.98 14.35 -12.71
C GLU A 220 6.84 15.87 -12.90
N TYR A 221 7.83 16.60 -12.41
CA TYR A 221 7.90 18.06 -12.51
C TYR A 221 8.83 18.45 -13.66
N ILE A 222 8.57 19.62 -14.24
CA ILE A 222 9.50 20.34 -15.14
C ILE A 222 10.32 21.31 -14.30
#